data_AF-A0A3S3NBL7-F1
#
_entry.id   AF-A0A3S3NBL7-F1
#
_cell.length_a   1.000
_cell.length_b   1.000
_cell.length_c   1.000
_cell.angle_alpha   90.00
_cell.angle_beta   90.00
_cell.angle_gamma   90.00
#
_symmetry.space_group_name_H-M   'P 1'
#
loop_
_entity.id
_entity.type
_entity.pdbx_description
1 polymer ?
#
loop_
_entity_poly.entity_id
_entity_poly.type
_entity_poly.pdbx_seq_one_letter_code
_entity_poly.pdbx_strand_id
1 'polypeptide(L)'
;MKIADFGLARDLQSIDYYRKTTDGRLPVKWMAPEALFDQLYTTQSDVWSFGILLWEIMTLGGTPYPSIPVEKLFHLLKEGHRMEKPSGCPKDMYLLMRDCWKHHPEDRPSFTEIVITLDLMLTVASDQEYLDLNIALLDTPPTSSDDEKCTKVENEYLNSTLSKINPSYFADFRFWHIANEQIV
;
A
#
# COMPACT_ATOMS: atom_id res chain seq x y z
N MET A 1 -11.10 5.05 -6.06
CA MET A 1 -11.30 4.04 -4.99
C MET A 1 -12.05 4.70 -3.83
N LYS A 2 -12.95 4.00 -3.12
CA LYS A 2 -13.61 4.50 -1.90
C LYS A 2 -13.50 3.43 -0.81
N ILE A 3 -13.15 3.83 0.41
CA ILE A 3 -13.12 2.94 1.57
C ILE A 3 -14.56 2.80 2.09
N ALA A 4 -14.95 1.58 2.44
CA ALA A 4 -16.27 1.24 2.96
C ALA A 4 -16.15 0.23 4.10
N ASP A 5 -17.30 -0.16 4.69
CA ASP A 5 -17.40 -1.12 5.79
C ASP A 5 -16.70 -0.71 7.10
N PHE A 6 -17.09 0.45 7.63
CA PHE A 6 -16.63 0.96 8.92
C PHE A 6 -17.34 0.30 10.13
N GLY A 7 -18.05 -0.83 9.95
CA GLY A 7 -18.81 -1.48 11.02
C GLY A 7 -17.94 -1.96 12.20
N LEU A 8 -16.64 -2.16 11.93
CA LEU A 8 -15.63 -2.48 12.92
C LEU A 8 -14.71 -1.31 13.29
N ALA A 9 -14.88 -0.12 12.66
CA ALA A 9 -14.05 1.05 12.94
C ALA A 9 -14.24 1.54 14.38
N ARG A 10 -13.18 2.15 14.94
CA ARG A 10 -13.12 2.59 16.33
C ARG A 10 -12.45 3.96 16.43
N ASP A 11 -12.85 4.74 17.43
CA ASP A 11 -12.20 6.01 17.75
C ASP A 11 -10.91 5.78 18.56
N LEU A 12 -9.85 6.49 18.20
CA LEU A 12 -8.52 6.39 18.80
C LEU A 12 -8.48 7.02 20.21
N GLN A 13 -9.46 7.81 20.62
CA GLN A 13 -9.46 8.46 21.94
C GLN A 13 -9.67 7.49 23.12
N SER A 14 -10.03 6.23 22.86
CA SER A 14 -10.16 5.18 23.89
C SER A 14 -8.94 4.26 23.95
N ILE A 15 -7.75 4.81 24.27
CA ILE A 15 -6.47 4.06 24.37
C ILE A 15 -6.37 3.23 25.66
N ASP A 16 -7.46 2.90 26.33
CA ASP A 16 -7.40 2.01 27.49
C ASP A 16 -7.96 0.63 27.12
N TYR A 17 -7.07 -0.18 26.53
CA TYR A 17 -7.11 -1.64 26.52
C TYR A 17 -8.48 -2.26 26.13
N TYR A 18 -8.78 -2.28 24.83
CA TYR A 18 -9.99 -2.96 24.34
C TYR A 18 -9.70 -4.39 23.89
N ARG A 19 -10.05 -5.36 24.74
CA ARG A 19 -10.15 -6.77 24.38
C ARG A 19 -11.52 -7.03 23.74
N LYS A 20 -11.54 -7.48 22.48
CA LYS A 20 -12.79 -7.89 21.82
C LYS A 20 -13.59 -8.87 22.70
N THR A 21 -14.86 -8.56 22.95
CA THR A 21 -15.77 -9.38 23.78
C THR A 21 -16.81 -10.18 22.98
N THR A 22 -16.79 -10.11 21.64
CA THR A 22 -17.81 -10.72 20.77
C THR A 22 -17.23 -11.81 19.84
N ASP A 23 -17.98 -12.91 19.67
CA ASP A 23 -17.66 -14.09 18.84
C ASP A 23 -17.70 -13.84 17.31
N GLY A 24 -17.59 -12.59 16.86
CA GLY A 24 -17.56 -12.28 15.44
C GLY A 24 -16.31 -12.85 14.75
N ARG A 25 -16.43 -13.32 13.50
CA ARG A 25 -15.28 -13.74 12.70
C ARG A 25 -14.38 -12.53 12.43
N LEU A 26 -13.08 -12.65 12.71
CA LEU A 26 -12.08 -11.62 12.39
C LEU A 26 -11.34 -11.96 11.10
N PRO A 27 -10.90 -10.95 10.33
CA PRO A 27 -10.10 -11.16 9.12
C PRO A 27 -8.63 -11.44 9.49
N VAL A 28 -8.35 -12.59 10.12
CA VAL A 28 -7.03 -12.93 10.71
C VAL A 28 -5.86 -12.69 9.75
N LYS A 29 -6.01 -13.01 8.46
CA LYS A 29 -4.93 -12.86 7.47
C LYS A 29 -4.53 -11.41 7.17
N TRP A 30 -5.39 -10.44 7.53
CA TRP A 30 -5.13 -9.02 7.37
C TRP A 30 -4.61 -8.38 8.65
N MET A 31 -4.79 -9.02 9.80
CA MET A 31 -4.47 -8.42 11.08
C MET A 31 -2.95 -8.35 11.32
N ALA A 32 -2.52 -7.24 11.91
CA ALA A 32 -1.15 -7.07 12.39
C ALA A 32 -0.83 -8.04 13.55
N PRO A 33 0.46 -8.37 13.77
CA PRO A 33 0.91 -9.15 14.92
C PRO A 33 0.27 -8.70 16.24
N GLU A 34 0.46 -7.45 16.64
CA GLU A 34 -0.05 -6.90 17.90
C GLU A 34 -1.59 -6.94 17.99
N ALA A 35 -2.30 -6.83 16.86
CA ALA A 35 -3.75 -6.99 16.81
C ALA A 35 -4.18 -8.45 17.00
N LEU A 36 -3.37 -9.41 16.52
CA LEU A 36 -3.59 -10.84 16.70
C LEU A 36 -3.25 -11.31 18.13
N PHE A 37 -2.08 -10.93 18.66
CA PHE A 37 -1.56 -11.39 19.95
C PHE A 37 -2.24 -10.66 21.13
N ASP A 38 -2.28 -9.32 21.05
CA ASP A 38 -2.59 -8.47 22.19
C ASP A 38 -3.94 -7.76 22.04
N GLN A 39 -4.64 -7.99 20.92
CA GLN A 39 -5.87 -7.29 20.56
C GLN A 39 -5.67 -5.75 20.52
N LEU A 40 -4.45 -5.31 20.17
CA LEU A 40 -4.11 -3.91 20.06
C LEU A 40 -4.38 -3.42 18.63
N TYR A 41 -5.40 -2.57 18.48
CA TYR A 41 -5.79 -1.96 17.21
C TYR A 41 -5.41 -0.48 17.20
N THR A 42 -4.58 -0.09 16.23
CA THR A 42 -4.06 1.27 16.07
C THR A 42 -3.99 1.63 14.60
N THR A 43 -3.73 2.91 14.29
CA THR A 43 -3.41 3.35 12.92
C THR A 43 -2.27 2.52 12.30
N GLN A 44 -1.27 2.10 13.09
CA GLN A 44 -0.16 1.30 12.56
C GLN A 44 -0.58 -0.16 12.27
N SER A 45 -1.60 -0.69 12.97
CA SER A 45 -2.19 -1.98 12.61
C SER A 45 -3.03 -1.90 11.32
N ASP A 46 -3.60 -0.72 11.02
CA ASP A 46 -4.25 -0.45 9.74
C ASP A 46 -3.22 -0.34 8.61
N VAL A 47 -2.04 0.25 8.86
CA VAL A 47 -0.92 0.27 7.90
C VAL A 47 -0.49 -1.15 7.51
N TRP A 48 -0.41 -2.06 8.48
CA TRP A 48 -0.13 -3.47 8.18
C TRP A 48 -1.19 -4.07 7.23
N SER A 49 -2.47 -3.86 7.56
CA SER A 49 -3.61 -4.33 6.77
C SER A 49 -3.58 -3.73 5.36
N PHE A 50 -3.16 -2.47 5.22
CA PHE A 50 -2.95 -1.82 3.93
C PHE A 50 -1.84 -2.48 3.12
N GLY A 51 -0.73 -2.89 3.74
CA GLY A 51 0.30 -3.69 3.07
C GLY A 51 -0.24 -5.01 2.51
N ILE A 52 -1.14 -5.68 3.24
CA ILE A 52 -1.84 -6.89 2.75
C ILE A 52 -2.72 -6.54 1.54
N LEU A 53 -3.47 -5.43 1.61
CA LEU A 53 -4.28 -4.94 0.48
C LEU A 53 -3.43 -4.64 -0.76
N LEU A 54 -2.26 -4.02 -0.61
CA LEU A 54 -1.34 -3.80 -1.73
C LEU A 54 -0.94 -5.14 -2.38
N TRP A 55 -0.64 -6.15 -1.57
CA TRP A 55 -0.33 -7.50 -2.09
C TRP A 55 -1.52 -8.11 -2.85
N GLU A 56 -2.74 -7.96 -2.35
CA GLU A 56 -3.95 -8.39 -3.06
C GLU A 56 -4.12 -7.68 -4.40
N ILE A 57 -3.93 -6.36 -4.44
CA ILE A 57 -3.99 -5.57 -5.68
C ILE A 57 -2.95 -6.10 -6.69
N MET A 58 -1.71 -6.30 -6.25
CA MET A 58 -0.62 -6.77 -7.12
C MET A 58 -0.76 -8.24 -7.55
N THR A 59 -1.65 -9.00 -6.91
CA THR A 59 -2.01 -10.37 -7.30
C THR A 59 -3.37 -10.46 -7.98
N LEU A 60 -4.00 -9.32 -8.30
CA LEU A 60 -5.32 -9.23 -8.91
C LEU A 60 -6.41 -9.94 -8.09
N GLY A 61 -6.39 -9.77 -6.77
CA GLY A 61 -7.34 -10.37 -5.82
C GLY A 61 -6.92 -11.74 -5.31
N GLY A 62 -5.61 -12.02 -5.28
CA GLY A 62 -5.08 -13.25 -4.70
C GLY A 62 -5.42 -13.38 -3.21
N THR A 63 -5.52 -14.60 -2.71
CA THR A 63 -5.75 -14.84 -1.27
C THR A 63 -4.46 -14.65 -0.48
N PRO A 64 -4.39 -13.75 0.51
CA PRO A 64 -3.20 -13.56 1.34
C PRO A 64 -2.77 -14.85 2.03
N TYR A 65 -1.45 -15.05 2.16
CA TYR A 65 -0.83 -16.26 2.73
C TYR A 65 -1.47 -17.53 2.12
N PRO A 66 -1.34 -17.75 0.80
CA PRO A 66 -1.96 -18.88 0.13
C PRO A 66 -1.41 -20.19 0.72
N SER A 67 -2.28 -21.19 0.87
CA SER A 67 -1.94 -22.51 1.42
C SER A 67 -1.46 -22.55 2.87
N ILE A 68 -1.43 -21.41 3.58
CA ILE A 68 -1.12 -21.34 5.01
C ILE A 68 -2.45 -21.34 5.79
N PRO A 69 -2.70 -22.37 6.63
CA PRO A 69 -3.81 -22.37 7.56
C PRO A 69 -3.69 -21.24 8.58
N VAL A 70 -4.83 -20.67 8.98
CA VAL A 70 -4.90 -19.55 9.93
C VAL A 70 -4.20 -19.90 11.26
N GLU A 71 -4.31 -21.15 11.70
CA GLU A 71 -3.73 -21.66 12.94
C GLU A 71 -2.20 -21.65 12.91
N LYS A 72 -1.59 -21.77 11.71
CA LYS A 72 -0.13 -21.75 11.54
C LYS A 72 0.41 -20.35 11.28
N LEU A 73 -0.41 -19.46 10.73
CA LEU A 73 -0.02 -18.09 10.37
C LEU A 73 0.56 -17.34 11.57
N PHE A 74 -0.04 -17.53 12.74
CA PHE A 74 0.40 -16.96 14.01
C PHE A 74 1.89 -17.22 14.29
N HIS A 75 2.31 -18.48 14.20
CA HIS A 75 3.70 -18.88 14.47
C HIS A 75 4.66 -18.33 13.41
N LEU A 76 4.26 -18.40 12.13
CA LEU A 76 5.07 -17.91 11.02
C LEU A 76 5.33 -16.40 11.12
N LEU A 77 4.32 -15.60 11.45
CA LEU A 77 4.47 -14.15 11.59
C LEU A 77 5.45 -13.79 12.71
N LYS A 78 5.42 -14.55 13.82
CA LYS A 78 6.33 -14.40 14.96
C LYS A 78 7.79 -14.75 14.60
N GLU A 79 7.98 -15.70 13.69
CA GLU A 79 9.30 -16.07 13.14
C GLU A 79 9.79 -15.08 12.06
N GLY A 80 9.02 -14.04 11.75
CA GLY A 80 9.38 -13.03 10.77
C GLY A 80 9.03 -13.40 9.32
N HIS A 81 8.28 -14.49 9.11
CA HIS A 81 7.76 -14.83 7.79
C HIS A 81 6.86 -13.72 7.26
N ARG A 82 6.96 -13.43 5.97
CA ARG A 82 6.10 -12.51 5.21
C ARG A 82 5.87 -13.09 3.82
N MET A 83 4.80 -12.67 3.18
CA MET A 83 4.50 -13.09 1.80
C MET A 83 5.63 -12.71 0.85
N GLU A 84 5.85 -13.55 -0.15
CA GLU A 84 6.80 -13.29 -1.23
C GLU A 84 6.30 -12.19 -2.16
N LYS A 85 7.23 -11.61 -2.93
CA LYS A 85 6.91 -10.61 -3.94
C LYS A 85 6.01 -11.22 -5.02
N PRO A 86 4.84 -10.63 -5.32
CA PRO A 86 4.02 -11.08 -6.43
C PRO A 86 4.75 -11.03 -7.78
N SER A 87 4.32 -11.91 -8.70
CA SER A 87 4.76 -11.85 -10.10
C SER A 87 4.34 -10.53 -10.73
N GLY A 88 5.19 -9.93 -11.57
CA GLY A 88 4.92 -8.63 -12.20
C GLY A 88 4.91 -7.42 -11.25
N CYS A 89 5.06 -7.61 -9.93
CA CYS A 89 5.07 -6.49 -8.99
C CYS A 89 6.41 -5.73 -9.05
N PRO A 90 6.39 -4.38 -9.24
CA PRO A 90 7.57 -3.54 -9.16
C PRO A 90 8.29 -3.70 -7.82
N LYS A 91 9.62 -3.63 -7.85
CA LYS A 91 10.44 -3.83 -6.64
C LYS A 91 10.08 -2.83 -5.55
N ASP A 92 9.90 -1.56 -5.91
CA ASP A 92 9.66 -0.49 -4.94
C ASP A 92 8.28 -0.64 -4.28
N MET A 93 7.27 -1.07 -5.03
CA MET A 93 5.95 -1.42 -4.48
C MET A 93 6.07 -2.54 -3.43
N TYR A 94 6.87 -3.58 -3.70
CA TYR A 94 7.09 -4.64 -2.73
C TYR A 94 7.90 -4.17 -1.51
N LEU A 95 8.87 -3.27 -1.69
CA LEU A 95 9.58 -2.68 -0.55
C LEU A 95 8.62 -1.92 0.36
N LEU A 96 7.69 -1.14 -0.21
CA LEU A 96 6.63 -0.47 0.55
C LEU A 96 5.75 -1.46 1.33
N MET A 97 5.37 -2.60 0.71
CA MET A 97 4.66 -3.67 1.44
C MET A 97 5.49 -4.20 2.61
N ARG A 98 6.80 -4.42 2.40
CA ARG A 98 7.72 -4.88 3.45
C ARG A 98 7.84 -3.88 4.59
N ASP A 99 7.83 -2.59 4.29
CA ASP A 99 7.84 -1.52 5.29
C ASP A 99 6.53 -1.50 6.11
N CYS A 100 5.38 -1.70 5.44
CA CYS A 100 4.10 -1.85 6.13
C CYS A 100 4.06 -3.09 7.05
N TRP A 101 4.86 -4.12 6.76
CA TRP A 101 4.91 -5.37 7.52
C TRP A 101 6.09 -5.48 8.48
N LYS A 102 6.74 -4.38 8.86
CA LYS A 102 7.72 -4.40 9.94
C LYS A 102 7.07 -4.88 11.24
N HIS A 103 7.86 -5.63 12.01
CA HIS A 103 7.37 -6.27 13.23
C HIS A 103 6.90 -5.23 14.24
N HIS A 104 7.77 -4.26 14.54
CA HIS A 104 7.48 -3.14 15.42
C HIS A 104 6.56 -2.11 14.73
N PRO A 105 5.41 -1.76 15.31
CA PRO A 105 4.47 -0.80 14.72
C PRO A 105 5.07 0.58 14.43
N GLU A 106 5.99 1.05 15.27
CA GLU A 106 6.66 2.34 15.16
C GLU A 106 7.62 2.45 13.97
N ASP A 107 8.10 1.32 13.45
CA ASP A 107 8.99 1.30 12.28
C ASP A 107 8.22 1.36 10.95
N ARG A 108 6.89 1.17 11.01
CA ARG A 108 6.01 1.18 9.84
C ARG A 108 5.76 2.62 9.40
N PRO A 109 5.66 2.88 8.09
CA PRO A 109 5.38 4.22 7.59
C PRO A 109 3.98 4.66 8.01
N SER A 110 3.81 5.95 8.24
CA SER A 110 2.50 6.58 8.35
C SER A 110 1.78 6.56 6.99
N PHE A 111 0.45 6.67 7.00
CA PHE A 111 -0.31 6.83 5.75
C PHE A 111 0.12 8.06 4.94
N THR A 112 0.60 9.13 5.59
CA THR A 112 1.15 10.29 4.90
C THR A 112 2.40 9.94 4.10
N GLU A 113 3.34 9.19 4.67
CA GLU A 113 4.55 8.73 3.99
C GLU A 113 4.24 7.73 2.87
N ILE A 114 3.25 6.86 3.09
CA ILE A 114 2.74 5.93 2.07
C ILE A 114 2.19 6.71 0.86
N VAL A 115 1.37 7.73 1.08
CA VAL A 115 0.80 8.56 0.00
C VAL A 115 1.91 9.24 -0.80
N ILE A 116 2.89 9.83 -0.14
CA ILE A 116 4.05 10.48 -0.80
C ILE A 116 4.81 9.46 -1.65
N THR A 117 5.05 8.27 -1.10
CA THR A 117 5.78 7.20 -1.77
C THR A 117 5.04 6.70 -3.02
N LEU A 118 3.72 6.49 -2.90
CA LEU A 118 2.89 6.06 -4.03
C LEU A 118 2.78 7.15 -5.12
N ASP A 119 2.68 8.42 -4.75
CA ASP A 119 2.66 9.55 -5.69
C ASP A 119 3.96 9.64 -6.50
N LEU A 120 5.10 9.45 -5.82
CA LEU A 120 6.40 9.36 -6.50
C LEU A 120 6.46 8.18 -7.46
N MET A 121 6.02 6.99 -7.05
CA MET A 121 5.98 5.81 -7.92
C MET A 121 5.10 6.03 -9.15
N LEU A 122 3.94 6.68 -8.98
CA LEU A 122 3.05 7.03 -10.09
C LEU A 122 3.69 8.02 -11.06
N THR A 123 4.37 9.04 -10.53
CA THR A 123 5.07 10.05 -11.35
C THR A 123 6.19 9.42 -12.19
N VAL A 124 6.90 8.44 -11.65
CA VAL A 124 7.94 7.70 -12.40
C VAL A 124 7.30 6.72 -13.39
N ALA A 125 6.17 6.11 -13.03
CA ALA A 125 5.48 5.16 -13.88
C ALA A 125 4.70 5.81 -15.03
N SER A 126 4.31 7.08 -14.94
CA SER A 126 3.58 7.79 -16.01
C SER A 126 4.38 7.96 -17.30
N ASP A 127 5.69 7.67 -17.28
CA ASP A 127 6.54 7.59 -18.47
C ASP A 127 6.61 6.17 -19.08
N GLN A 128 5.90 5.18 -18.51
CA GLN A 128 5.91 3.78 -18.95
C GLN A 128 4.49 3.25 -19.18
N GLU A 129 4.36 2.47 -20.26
CA GLU A 129 3.14 1.91 -20.85
C GLU A 129 2.20 1.25 -19.81
N TYR A 130 0.89 1.51 -19.93
CA TYR A 130 -0.15 0.91 -19.07
C TYR A 130 -0.09 -0.63 -19.10
N LEU A 131 -0.49 -1.28 -18.00
CA LEU A 131 -0.67 -2.73 -17.97
C LEU A 131 -1.65 -3.16 -19.09
N ASP A 132 -1.14 -3.89 -20.08
CA ASP A 132 -1.93 -4.40 -21.19
C ASP A 132 -2.78 -5.59 -20.73
N LEU A 133 -3.96 -5.26 -20.20
CA LEU A 133 -5.01 -6.23 -19.92
C LEU A 133 -5.59 -6.62 -21.27
N ASN A 134 -5.02 -7.63 -21.92
CA ASN A 134 -5.57 -8.26 -23.13
C ASN A 134 -6.94 -8.89 -22.82
N ILE A 135 -7.94 -8.04 -22.65
CA ILE A 135 -9.36 -8.34 -22.61
C ILE A 135 -9.79 -8.24 -24.06
N ALA A 136 -10.18 -9.37 -24.65
CA ALA A 136 -10.67 -9.44 -26.02
C ALA A 136 -11.66 -8.28 -26.29
N LEU A 137 -11.23 -7.35 -27.15
CA LEU A 137 -11.98 -6.17 -27.54
C LEU A 137 -13.35 -6.60 -28.07
N LEU A 138 -14.41 -6.35 -27.30
CA LEU A 138 -15.77 -6.28 -27.81
C LEU A 138 -16.02 -4.83 -28.21
N ASP A 139 -16.36 -4.60 -29.47
CA ASP A 139 -16.61 -3.28 -30.05
C ASP A 139 -17.68 -2.51 -29.24
N THR A 140 -17.26 -1.48 -28.51
CA THR A 140 -18.20 -0.53 -27.88
C THR A 140 -18.53 0.60 -28.86
N PRO A 141 -19.79 1.10 -28.89
CA PRO A 141 -20.20 2.18 -29.79
C PRO A 141 -19.53 3.52 -29.42
N PRO A 142 -19.46 4.50 -30.35
CA PRO A 142 -18.73 5.75 -30.12
C PRO A 142 -19.39 6.61 -29.03
N THR A 143 -18.58 7.09 -28.09
CA THR A 143 -18.98 8.07 -27.08
C THR A 143 -18.98 9.49 -27.67
N SER A 144 -19.96 10.30 -27.27
CA SER A 144 -20.10 11.70 -27.64
C SER A 144 -18.99 12.56 -27.01
N SER A 145 -18.53 13.54 -27.77
CA SER A 145 -17.52 14.55 -27.45
C SER A 145 -17.93 15.49 -26.32
N ASP A 146 -17.06 15.66 -25.32
CA ASP A 146 -16.89 16.87 -24.49
C ASP A 146 -15.56 16.80 -23.71
N ASP A 147 -14.43 17.10 -24.35
CA ASP A 147 -13.11 17.18 -23.70
C ASP A 147 -12.47 18.55 -23.96
N GLU A 148 -12.31 19.37 -22.92
CA GLU A 148 -11.26 20.41 -22.86
C GLU A 148 -11.00 21.07 -21.48
N LYS A 149 -11.55 20.55 -20.37
CA LYS A 149 -11.38 21.19 -19.03
C LYS A 149 -10.52 20.42 -18.01
N CYS A 150 -10.18 19.16 -18.23
CA CYS A 150 -9.54 18.33 -17.20
C CYS A 150 -8.03 18.60 -17.02
N THR A 151 -7.33 18.98 -18.09
CA THR A 151 -5.85 19.00 -18.13
C THR A 151 -5.19 20.16 -17.36
N LYS A 152 -5.94 21.23 -17.01
CA LYS A 152 -5.38 22.36 -16.25
C LYS A 152 -5.35 22.12 -14.75
N VAL A 153 -6.29 21.34 -14.24
CA VAL A 153 -6.43 21.08 -12.79
C VAL A 153 -5.32 20.14 -12.32
N GLU A 154 -4.93 19.16 -13.12
CA GLU A 154 -3.86 18.20 -12.79
C GLU A 154 -2.48 18.88 -12.69
N ASN A 155 -2.20 19.85 -13.56
CA ASN A 155 -0.92 20.56 -13.59
C ASN A 155 -0.72 21.51 -12.38
N GLU A 156 -1.78 22.13 -11.86
CA GLU A 156 -1.67 22.97 -10.65
C GLU A 156 -1.44 22.15 -9.37
N TYR A 157 -2.02 20.94 -9.29
CA TYR A 157 -1.80 20.04 -8.16
C TYR A 157 -0.37 19.50 -8.12
N LEU A 158 0.19 19.06 -9.25
CA LEU A 158 1.59 18.59 -9.30
C LEU A 158 2.58 19.66 -8.82
N ASN A 159 2.41 20.90 -9.29
CA ASN A 159 3.30 22.01 -8.91
C ASN A 159 3.18 22.36 -7.41
N SER A 160 1.99 22.20 -6.82
CA SER A 160 1.74 22.37 -5.38
C SER A 160 2.36 21.25 -4.54
N THR A 161 2.37 20.02 -5.05
CA THR A 161 2.97 18.86 -4.37
C THR A 161 4.50 18.93 -4.42
N LEU A 162 5.08 19.20 -5.58
CA LEU A 162 6.55 19.30 -5.77
C LEU A 162 7.18 20.42 -4.94
N SER A 163 6.48 21.54 -4.76
CA SER A 163 6.97 22.66 -3.94
C SER A 163 6.97 22.41 -2.43
N LYS A 164 6.28 21.35 -1.97
CA LYS A 164 6.21 20.95 -0.55
C LYS A 164 7.19 19.84 -0.18
N ILE A 165 7.92 19.29 -1.15
CA ILE A 165 8.91 18.24 -0.90
C ILE A 165 10.16 18.87 -0.29
N ASN A 166 10.45 18.52 0.96
CA ASN A 166 11.66 18.95 1.66
C ASN A 166 12.90 18.27 1.03
N PRO A 167 13.91 19.02 0.56
CA PRO A 167 15.11 18.46 -0.07
C PRO A 167 15.87 17.45 0.81
N SER A 168 15.68 17.47 2.14
CA SER A 168 16.32 16.52 3.06
C SER A 168 15.86 15.07 2.87
N TYR A 169 14.70 14.82 2.26
CA TYR A 169 14.25 13.46 1.91
C TYR A 169 15.08 12.82 0.76
N PHE A 170 15.90 13.60 0.05
CA PHE A 170 16.83 13.09 -0.96
C PHE A 170 18.17 12.60 -0.36
N ALA A 171 18.41 12.80 0.93
CA ALA A 171 19.74 12.58 1.53
C ALA A 171 20.08 11.11 1.85
N ASP A 172 19.12 10.17 1.80
CA ASP A 172 19.36 8.77 2.22
C ASP A 172 19.50 7.76 1.07
N PHE A 173 19.53 8.21 -0.18
CA PHE A 173 19.90 7.37 -1.33
C PHE A 173 21.30 7.73 -1.86
N ARG A 174 22.34 7.45 -1.05
CA ARG A 174 23.76 7.56 -1.43
C ARG A 174 24.22 6.69 -2.61
N PHE A 175 23.31 6.07 -3.36
CA PHE A 175 23.61 5.32 -4.58
C PHE A 175 23.23 6.04 -5.88
N TRP A 176 22.49 7.15 -5.84
CA TRP A 176 22.06 7.85 -7.05
C TRP A 176 23.13 8.78 -7.67
N HIS A 177 24.31 8.92 -7.04
CA HIS A 177 25.38 9.78 -7.54
C HIS A 177 26.50 9.04 -8.31
N ILE A 178 26.46 7.71 -8.39
CA ILE A 178 27.47 6.90 -9.12
C ILE A 178 26.96 6.48 -10.52
N ALA A 179 25.67 6.60 -10.81
CA ALA A 179 25.07 6.09 -12.05
C ALA A 179 24.95 7.11 -13.20
N ASN A 180 25.35 8.37 -13.03
CA ASN A 180 25.08 9.43 -14.03
C ASN A 180 26.31 10.10 -14.66
N GLU A 181 27.48 9.46 -14.63
CA GLU A 181 28.70 9.94 -15.33
C GLU A 181 29.11 9.09 -16.56
N GLN A 182 28.21 8.26 -17.09
CA GLN A 182 28.37 7.74 -18.45
C GLN A 182 27.04 7.80 -19.19
N ILE A 183 26.75 8.96 -19.79
CA ILE A 183 26.16 9.14 -21.11
C ILE A 183 26.20 10.65 -21.42
N VAL A 184 26.95 10.96 -22.49
CA VAL A 184 27.34 12.27 -23.06
C VAL A 184 28.52 12.97 -22.40
#